data_AF-A0A9D1EY95-F1
#
_entry.id   AF-A0A9D1EY95-F1
#
_cell.length_a   1.000
_cell.length_b   1.000
_cell.length_c   1.000
_cell.angle_alpha   90.00
_cell.angle_beta   90.00
_cell.angle_gamma   90.00
#
_symmetry.space_group_name_H-M   'P 1'
#
loop_
_entity.id
_entity.type
_entity.pdbx_description
1 polymer ?
#
loop_
_entity_poly.entity_id
_entity_poly.type
_entity_poly.pdbx_seq_one_letter_code
_entity_poly.pdbx_strand_id
1 'polypeptide(L)'
;MTEQSKKLKHFTFYDIYYDVIAQLEDDEAGRFAKRICNYAFNGVDSQGKTENENCFWEIIYPTLNDATAIERQDKKPYYLNRKMKHFTFYAAYARMLNTLKDDASAGQFVKAMCGYMLEGIEPTELKPPVDAYFKLFRKSLDLSKVRSESGRKGGRAKKKVEETPLTFTDFLARNSHIKDDVHSERLKEGVDWTALNHAIHKSEEWKSETSLYRIISNQSAIIGT
;
A
#
# COMPACT_ATOMS: atom_id res chain seq x y z
N MET A 1 -4.02 14.40 34.08
CA MET A 1 -5.09 14.01 33.13
C MET A 1 -4.70 12.66 32.55
N THR A 2 -5.39 11.60 32.95
CA THR A 2 -5.17 10.24 32.44
C THR A 2 -5.67 10.20 31.00
N GLU A 3 -4.73 10.10 30.07
CA GLU A 3 -5.00 9.94 28.64
C GLU A 3 -5.80 8.64 28.46
N GLN A 4 -7.08 8.74 28.11
CA GLN A 4 -7.87 7.57 27.73
C GLN A 4 -7.24 7.00 26.46
N SER A 5 -6.43 5.95 26.61
CA SER A 5 -5.83 5.22 25.49
C SER A 5 -6.92 4.87 24.48
N LYS A 6 -6.80 5.43 23.27
CA LYS A 6 -7.77 5.24 22.21
C LYS A 6 -7.80 3.77 21.81
N LYS A 7 -8.96 3.12 21.99
CA LYS A 7 -9.12 1.70 21.67
C LYS A 7 -9.09 1.49 20.16
N LEU A 8 -8.15 0.66 19.68
CA LEU A 8 -8.04 0.33 18.26
C LEU A 8 -9.27 -0.48 17.80
N LYS A 9 -9.78 -0.17 16.60
CA LYS A 9 -10.85 -0.96 15.94
C LYS A 9 -10.28 -2.08 15.05
N HIS A 10 -9.05 -1.89 14.60
CA HIS A 10 -8.24 -2.84 13.84
C HIS A 10 -6.76 -2.53 14.08
N PHE A 11 -5.89 -3.47 13.76
CA PHE A 11 -4.44 -3.27 13.68
C PHE A 11 -3.89 -3.98 12.44
N THR A 12 -2.65 -3.65 12.05
CA THR A 12 -1.98 -4.30 10.93
C THR A 12 -1.33 -5.61 11.39
N PHE A 13 -1.74 -6.72 10.79
CA PHE A 13 -1.22 -8.05 11.09
C PHE A 13 -0.21 -8.45 10.02
N TYR A 14 1.04 -8.64 10.43
CA TYR A 14 2.16 -8.97 9.54
C TYR A 14 2.40 -10.48 9.46
N ASP A 15 3.02 -10.89 8.36
CA ASP A 15 3.47 -12.27 8.13
C ASP A 15 4.36 -12.82 9.25
N ILE A 16 5.28 -12.03 9.80
CA ILE A 16 6.14 -12.47 10.92
C ILE A 16 5.33 -12.98 12.14
N TYR A 17 4.12 -12.47 12.37
CA TYR A 17 3.26 -12.98 13.44
C TYR A 17 2.71 -14.36 13.10
N TYR A 18 2.37 -14.57 11.82
CA TYR A 18 1.89 -15.85 11.33
C TYR A 18 3.02 -16.90 11.25
N ASP A 19 4.23 -16.51 10.87
CA ASP A 19 5.40 -17.40 10.82
C ASP A 19 5.64 -18.08 12.17
N VAL A 20 5.43 -17.34 13.26
CA VAL A 20 5.48 -17.86 14.62
C VAL A 20 4.26 -18.72 14.95
N ILE A 21 3.04 -18.25 14.67
CA ILE A 21 1.80 -18.98 14.95
C ILE A 21 1.75 -20.34 14.22
N ALA A 22 2.29 -20.42 13.00
CA ALA A 22 2.33 -21.62 12.20
C ALA A 22 3.25 -22.71 12.79
N GLN A 23 4.28 -22.31 13.55
CA GLN A 23 5.21 -23.23 14.21
C GLN A 23 4.69 -23.77 15.55
N LEU A 24 3.66 -23.14 16.11
CA LEU A 24 3.06 -23.54 17.39
C LEU A 24 2.02 -24.65 17.18
N GLU A 25 1.88 -25.52 18.18
CA GLU A 25 0.74 -26.44 18.24
C GLU A 25 -0.58 -25.66 18.32
N ASP A 26 -1.70 -26.25 17.89
CA ASP A 26 -2.98 -25.51 17.79
C ASP A 26 -3.38 -24.83 19.12
N ASP A 27 -3.18 -25.51 20.25
CA ASP A 27 -3.49 -24.99 21.58
C ASP A 27 -2.58 -23.79 21.98
N GLU A 28 -1.29 -23.86 21.66
CA GLU A 28 -0.34 -22.76 21.87
C GLU A 28 -0.63 -21.59 20.92
N ALA A 29 -0.90 -21.88 19.64
CA ALA A 29 -1.25 -20.91 18.62
C ALA A 29 -2.49 -20.10 19.01
N GLY A 30 -3.50 -20.76 19.59
CA GLY A 30 -4.71 -20.09 20.09
C GLY A 30 -4.42 -19.11 21.21
N ARG A 31 -3.65 -19.53 22.24
CA ARG A 31 -3.22 -18.64 23.33
C ARG A 31 -2.37 -17.49 22.81
N PHE A 32 -1.41 -17.78 21.94
CA PHE A 32 -0.49 -16.81 21.40
C PHE A 32 -1.23 -15.74 20.57
N ALA A 33 -2.17 -16.15 19.72
CA ALA A 33 -3.02 -15.22 18.98
C ALA A 33 -3.90 -14.35 19.89
N LYS A 34 -4.44 -14.93 20.97
CA LYS A 34 -5.17 -14.18 22.00
C LYS A 34 -4.27 -13.15 22.71
N ARG A 35 -3.02 -13.51 23.03
CA ARG A 35 -2.00 -12.59 23.60
C ARG A 35 -1.70 -11.42 22.66
N ILE A 36 -1.45 -11.68 21.37
CA ILE A 36 -1.27 -10.63 20.34
C ILE A 36 -2.47 -9.68 20.33
N CYS A 37 -3.69 -10.24 20.28
CA CYS A 37 -4.91 -9.44 20.23
C CYS A 37 -5.10 -8.60 21.50
N ASN A 38 -4.86 -9.17 22.68
CA ASN A 38 -4.99 -8.47 23.94
C ASN A 38 -3.99 -7.30 24.03
N TYR A 39 -2.76 -7.52 23.62
CA TYR A 39 -1.74 -6.47 23.56
C TYR A 39 -2.12 -5.38 22.54
N ALA A 40 -2.46 -5.76 21.31
CA ALA A 40 -2.77 -4.79 20.26
C ALA A 40 -3.98 -3.91 20.65
N PHE A 41 -5.09 -4.53 21.06
CA PHE A 41 -6.34 -3.80 21.32
C PHE A 41 -6.43 -3.15 22.70
N ASN A 42 -5.81 -3.74 23.72
CA ASN A 42 -5.93 -3.27 25.11
C ASN A 42 -4.61 -2.78 25.72
N GLY A 43 -3.46 -2.97 25.05
CA GLY A 43 -2.15 -2.57 25.56
C GLY A 43 -1.65 -3.47 26.70
N VAL A 44 -2.27 -4.63 26.89
CA VAL A 44 -1.96 -5.55 28.00
C VAL A 44 -1.11 -6.70 27.46
N ASP A 45 0.15 -6.74 27.88
CA ASP A 45 1.01 -7.93 27.74
C ASP A 45 0.78 -8.88 28.92
N SER A 46 0.97 -10.17 28.70
CA SER A 46 0.82 -11.25 29.66
C SER A 46 1.83 -12.33 29.35
N GLN A 47 2.47 -12.93 30.35
CA GLN A 47 3.41 -14.03 30.10
C GLN A 47 2.73 -15.23 29.43
N GLY A 48 3.46 -15.87 28.52
CA GLY A 48 3.08 -17.12 27.87
C GLY A 48 3.14 -18.28 28.86
N LYS A 49 2.49 -19.38 28.50
CA LYS A 49 2.42 -20.58 29.34
C LYS A 49 3.70 -21.41 29.26
N THR A 50 4.40 -21.35 28.14
CA THR A 50 5.64 -22.11 27.88
C THR A 50 6.79 -21.16 27.57
N GLU A 51 8.02 -21.63 27.79
CA GLU A 51 9.23 -20.87 27.42
C GLU A 51 9.26 -20.58 25.92
N ASN A 52 8.82 -21.55 25.10
CA ASN A 52 8.73 -21.39 23.66
C ASN A 52 7.78 -20.24 23.25
N GLU A 53 6.60 -20.17 23.86
CA GLU A 53 5.66 -19.04 23.66
C GLU A 53 6.31 -17.70 24.05
N ASN A 54 7.17 -17.66 25.07
CA ASN A 54 7.85 -16.43 25.49
C ASN A 54 9.00 -16.03 24.56
N CYS A 55 9.84 -16.96 24.13
CA CYS A 55 10.88 -16.68 23.12
C CYS A 55 10.26 -16.17 21.81
N PHE A 56 9.18 -16.79 21.36
CA PHE A 56 8.43 -16.36 20.19
C PHE A 56 7.79 -14.98 20.37
N TRP A 57 7.33 -14.64 21.57
CA TRP A 57 6.86 -13.29 21.87
C TRP A 57 7.97 -12.25 21.71
N GLU A 58 9.17 -12.51 22.24
CA GLU A 58 10.31 -11.59 22.13
C GLU A 58 10.70 -11.29 20.68
N ILE A 59 10.54 -12.26 19.78
CA ILE A 59 10.80 -12.08 18.35
C ILE A 59 9.83 -11.08 17.71
N ILE A 60 8.52 -11.21 18.00
CA ILE A 60 7.50 -10.39 17.33
C ILE A 60 7.22 -9.07 18.04
N TYR A 61 7.50 -9.00 19.34
CA TYR A 61 7.14 -7.87 20.20
C TYR A 61 7.65 -6.52 19.68
N PRO A 62 8.92 -6.36 19.24
CA PRO A 62 9.41 -5.08 18.73
C PRO A 62 8.57 -4.56 17.55
N THR A 63 8.22 -5.45 16.61
CA THR A 63 7.40 -5.12 15.44
C THR A 63 5.96 -4.80 15.83
N LEU A 64 5.37 -5.60 16.74
CA LEU A 64 4.00 -5.39 17.24
C LEU A 64 3.87 -4.10 18.05
N ASN A 65 4.82 -3.82 18.93
CA ASN A 65 4.86 -2.61 19.73
C ASN A 65 4.94 -1.37 18.83
N ASP A 66 5.87 -1.34 17.88
CA ASP A 66 6.03 -0.15 17.03
C ASP A 66 4.83 0.06 16.10
N ALA A 67 4.33 -1.00 15.46
CA ALA A 67 3.15 -0.92 14.61
C ALA A 67 1.92 -0.40 15.40
N THR A 68 1.65 -0.97 16.58
CA THR A 68 0.49 -0.57 17.38
C THR A 68 0.65 0.82 18.01
N ALA A 69 1.88 1.25 18.34
CA ALA A 69 2.16 2.61 18.79
C ALA A 69 1.87 3.65 17.71
N ILE A 70 2.24 3.38 16.45
CA ILE A 70 1.91 4.23 15.31
C ILE A 70 0.40 4.26 15.06
N GLU A 71 -0.25 3.09 15.08
CA GLU A 71 -1.69 2.97 14.81
C GLU A 71 -2.57 3.62 15.88
N ARG A 72 -2.13 3.65 17.15
CA ARG A 72 -2.81 4.37 18.23
C ARG A 72 -2.85 5.89 18.01
N GLN A 73 -1.92 6.42 17.22
CA GLN A 73 -1.90 7.82 16.78
C GLN A 73 -2.72 8.06 15.49
N ASP A 74 -3.55 7.09 15.07
CA ASP A 74 -4.29 7.09 13.80
C ASP A 74 -3.39 7.19 12.55
N LYS A 75 -2.11 6.83 12.69
CA LYS A 75 -1.15 6.78 11.59
C LYS A 75 -1.01 5.37 11.06
N LYS A 76 -0.41 5.24 9.86
CA LYS A 76 -0.08 3.95 9.26
C LYS A 76 1.42 3.67 9.37
N PRO A 77 1.84 2.45 9.75
CA PRO A 77 3.24 2.06 9.80
C PRO A 77 3.81 1.81 8.38
N TYR A 78 3.96 2.88 7.59
CA TYR A 78 4.34 2.79 6.17
C TYR A 78 5.63 2.00 5.90
N TYR A 79 6.64 2.16 6.76
CA TYR A 79 7.93 1.52 6.57
C TYR A 79 7.86 0.00 6.78
N LEU A 80 7.01 -0.47 7.70
CA LEU A 80 6.72 -1.90 7.92
C LEU A 80 5.86 -2.45 6.78
N ASN A 81 4.78 -1.75 6.43
CA ASN A 81 3.86 -2.13 5.35
C ASN A 81 4.57 -2.31 4.00
N ARG A 82 5.67 -1.58 3.77
CA ARG A 82 6.48 -1.70 2.55
C ARG A 82 7.38 -2.94 2.55
N LYS A 83 7.79 -3.43 3.71
CA LYS A 83 8.77 -4.51 3.87
C LYS A 83 8.14 -5.89 4.05
N MET A 84 6.94 -5.94 4.63
CA MET A 84 6.31 -7.19 5.08
C MET A 84 4.93 -7.36 4.47
N LYS A 85 4.54 -8.61 4.20
CA LYS A 85 3.16 -8.91 3.83
C LYS A 85 2.29 -8.67 5.06
N HIS A 86 1.09 -8.14 4.83
CA HIS A 86 0.20 -7.80 5.92
C HIS A 86 -1.24 -7.74 5.46
N PHE A 87 -2.15 -7.77 6.43
CA PHE A 87 -3.57 -7.47 6.23
C PHE A 87 -4.14 -6.73 7.43
N THR A 88 -5.31 -6.13 7.26
CA THR A 88 -6.04 -5.48 8.35
C THR A 88 -6.75 -6.51 9.22
N PHE A 89 -6.38 -6.58 10.50
CA PHE A 89 -6.97 -7.47 11.48
C PHE A 89 -7.99 -6.71 12.34
N TYR A 90 -9.26 -7.09 12.20
CA TYR A 90 -10.36 -6.40 12.87
C TYR A 90 -10.61 -6.95 14.28
N ALA A 91 -11.09 -6.09 15.18
CA ALA A 91 -11.49 -6.48 16.53
C ALA A 91 -12.58 -7.58 16.55
N ALA A 92 -13.35 -7.74 15.46
CA ALA A 92 -14.32 -8.83 15.31
C ALA A 92 -13.64 -10.21 15.29
N TYR A 93 -12.46 -10.31 14.68
CA TYR A 93 -11.69 -11.56 14.63
C TYR A 93 -11.16 -11.92 16.01
N ALA A 94 -10.64 -10.93 16.76
CA ALA A 94 -10.23 -11.13 18.15
C ALA A 94 -11.39 -11.58 19.05
N ARG A 95 -12.58 -10.99 18.87
CA ARG A 95 -13.79 -11.45 19.59
C ARG A 95 -14.15 -12.89 19.25
N MET A 96 -13.99 -13.30 17.99
CA MET A 96 -14.21 -14.69 17.59
C MET A 96 -13.23 -15.64 18.28
N LEU A 97 -11.94 -15.31 18.31
CA LEU A 97 -10.93 -16.12 19.02
C LEU A 97 -11.31 -16.35 20.49
N ASN A 98 -11.89 -15.35 21.14
CA ASN A 98 -12.35 -15.45 22.53
C ASN A 98 -13.71 -16.15 22.68
N THR A 99 -14.49 -16.32 21.61
CA THR A 99 -15.79 -17.01 21.63
C THR A 99 -15.63 -18.52 21.42
N LEU A 100 -14.52 -18.94 20.82
CA LEU A 100 -14.19 -20.36 20.67
C LEU A 100 -13.95 -21.01 22.04
N LYS A 101 -14.48 -22.24 22.19
CA LYS A 101 -14.55 -22.95 23.48
C LYS A 101 -13.17 -23.27 24.06
N ASP A 102 -12.23 -23.59 23.19
CA ASP A 102 -10.88 -24.04 23.52
C ASP A 102 -9.82 -23.32 22.68
N ASP A 103 -8.59 -23.30 23.19
CA ASP A 103 -7.48 -22.63 22.52
C ASP A 103 -7.07 -23.36 21.23
N ALA A 104 -7.18 -24.69 21.18
CA ALA A 104 -6.88 -25.44 19.95
C ALA A 104 -7.76 -25.02 18.77
N SER A 105 -9.07 -24.90 18.98
CA SER A 105 -10.01 -24.39 17.97
C SER A 105 -9.67 -22.95 17.57
N ALA A 106 -9.23 -22.10 18.51
CA ALA A 106 -8.77 -20.75 18.22
C ALA A 106 -7.48 -20.74 17.39
N GLY A 107 -6.55 -21.67 17.66
CA GLY A 107 -5.34 -21.91 16.87
C GLY A 107 -5.65 -22.31 15.43
N GLN A 108 -6.53 -23.29 15.25
CA GLN A 108 -6.99 -23.72 13.92
C GLN A 108 -7.62 -22.57 13.13
N PHE A 109 -8.48 -21.79 13.79
CA PHE A 109 -9.12 -20.63 13.18
C PHE A 109 -8.10 -19.58 12.73
N VAL A 110 -7.16 -19.19 13.60
CA VAL A 110 -6.18 -18.15 13.27
C VAL A 110 -5.20 -18.63 12.20
N LYS A 111 -4.75 -19.89 12.24
CA LYS A 111 -3.88 -20.48 11.21
C LYS A 111 -4.57 -20.46 9.84
N ALA A 112 -5.82 -20.93 9.78
CA ALA A 112 -6.60 -20.92 8.55
C ALA A 112 -6.83 -19.50 8.00
N MET A 113 -7.17 -18.54 8.86
CA MET A 113 -7.35 -17.14 8.47
C MET A 113 -6.06 -16.53 7.93
N CYS A 114 -4.94 -16.72 8.63
CA CYS A 114 -3.65 -16.15 8.26
C CYS A 114 -3.09 -16.81 6.99
N GLY A 115 -3.11 -18.14 6.88
CA GLY A 115 -2.73 -18.86 5.66
C GLY A 115 -3.59 -18.43 4.46
N TYR A 116 -4.90 -18.23 4.67
CA TYR A 116 -5.77 -17.70 3.62
C TYR A 116 -5.40 -16.27 3.20
N MET A 117 -5.12 -15.38 4.16
CA MET A 117 -4.88 -13.96 3.89
C MET A 117 -3.48 -13.64 3.38
N LEU A 118 -2.45 -14.34 3.87
CA LEU A 118 -1.04 -14.05 3.60
C LEU A 118 -0.44 -14.96 2.52
N GLU A 119 -0.92 -16.19 2.42
CA GLU A 119 -0.39 -17.22 1.51
C GLU A 119 -1.38 -17.61 0.41
N GLY A 120 -2.66 -17.27 0.57
CA GLY A 120 -3.70 -17.64 -0.40
C GLY A 120 -4.12 -19.11 -0.31
N ILE A 121 -3.81 -19.79 0.79
CA ILE A 121 -4.13 -21.20 1.01
C ILE A 121 -5.59 -21.33 1.46
N GLU A 122 -6.38 -22.12 0.74
CA GLU A 122 -7.76 -22.42 1.12
C GLU A 122 -7.78 -23.49 2.23
N PRO A 123 -8.45 -23.27 3.37
CA PRO A 123 -8.51 -24.28 4.43
C PRO A 123 -9.36 -25.48 4.01
N THR A 124 -8.77 -26.68 3.97
CA THR A 124 -9.43 -27.91 3.49
C THR A 124 -10.00 -28.79 4.60
N GLU A 125 -9.49 -28.71 5.83
CA GLU A 125 -9.78 -29.70 6.90
C GLU A 125 -10.27 -29.09 8.23
N LEU A 126 -10.98 -27.96 8.18
CA LEU A 126 -11.54 -27.36 9.39
C LEU A 126 -12.72 -28.18 9.93
N LYS A 127 -12.70 -28.50 11.22
CA LYS A 127 -13.80 -29.18 11.92
C LYS A 127 -14.84 -28.17 12.39
N PRO A 128 -16.13 -28.56 12.50
CA PRO A 128 -17.13 -27.74 13.18
C PRO A 128 -16.73 -27.48 14.64
N PRO A 129 -16.91 -26.25 15.17
CA PRO A 129 -17.58 -25.10 14.55
C PRO A 129 -16.64 -24.15 13.77
N VAL A 130 -15.33 -24.44 13.70
CA VAL A 130 -14.31 -23.55 13.12
C VAL A 130 -14.57 -23.29 11.62
N ASP A 131 -15.02 -24.32 10.90
CA ASP A 131 -15.35 -24.22 9.47
C ASP A 131 -16.50 -23.22 9.22
N ALA A 132 -17.54 -23.26 10.06
CA ALA A 132 -18.69 -22.37 9.98
C ALA A 132 -18.27 -20.92 10.24
N TYR A 133 -17.44 -20.69 11.26
CA TYR A 133 -16.92 -19.35 11.54
C TYR A 133 -16.01 -18.83 10.43
N PHE A 134 -15.13 -19.66 9.89
CA PHE A 134 -14.29 -19.26 8.76
C PHE A 134 -15.15 -18.85 7.55
N LYS A 135 -16.19 -19.63 7.21
CA LYS A 135 -17.14 -19.29 6.13
C LYS A 135 -17.82 -17.94 6.35
N LEU A 136 -18.17 -17.59 7.60
CA LEU A 136 -18.77 -16.28 7.91
C LEU A 136 -17.80 -15.13 7.65
N PHE A 137 -16.52 -15.29 8.01
CA PHE A 137 -15.53 -14.25 7.80
C PHE A 137 -14.96 -14.22 6.38
N ARG A 138 -15.04 -15.32 5.62
CA ARG A 138 -14.51 -15.42 4.26
C ARG A 138 -14.92 -14.24 3.39
N LYS A 139 -16.20 -13.85 3.39
CA LYS A 139 -16.68 -12.67 2.62
C LYS A 139 -15.96 -11.38 3.01
N SER A 140 -15.67 -11.18 4.29
CA SER A 140 -14.92 -10.02 4.79
C SER A 140 -13.45 -10.07 4.37
N LEU A 141 -12.86 -11.27 4.39
CA LEU A 141 -11.48 -11.52 3.96
C LEU A 141 -11.32 -11.31 2.45
N ASP A 142 -12.28 -11.77 1.64
CA ASP A 142 -12.33 -11.56 0.19
C ASP A 142 -12.34 -10.06 -0.14
N LEU A 143 -13.21 -9.29 0.53
CA LEU A 143 -13.26 -7.84 0.38
C LEU A 143 -11.93 -7.17 0.75
N SER A 144 -11.24 -7.67 1.78
CA SER A 144 -9.92 -7.17 2.18
C SER A 144 -8.86 -7.42 1.09
N LYS A 145 -8.86 -8.61 0.48
CA LYS A 145 -7.99 -8.94 -0.66
C LYS A 145 -8.25 -8.02 -1.85
N VAL A 146 -9.51 -7.85 -2.25
CA VAL A 146 -9.90 -6.95 -3.36
C VAL A 146 -9.45 -5.51 -3.11
N ARG A 147 -9.62 -5.00 -1.88
CA ARG A 147 -9.15 -3.66 -1.49
C ARG A 147 -7.64 -3.53 -1.57
N SER A 148 -6.90 -4.54 -1.10
CA SER A 148 -5.44 -4.58 -1.17
C SER A 148 -4.95 -4.55 -2.61
N GLU A 149 -5.52 -5.39 -3.48
CA GLU A 149 -5.19 -5.42 -4.90
C GLU A 149 -5.53 -4.11 -5.62
N SER A 150 -6.69 -3.54 -5.33
CA SER A 150 -7.13 -2.25 -5.89
C SER A 150 -6.22 -1.11 -5.44
N GLY A 151 -5.81 -1.08 -4.18
CA GLY A 151 -4.83 -0.13 -3.66
C GLY A 151 -3.47 -0.27 -4.35
N ARG A 152 -3.02 -1.50 -4.59
CA ARG A 152 -1.77 -1.76 -5.35
C ARG A 152 -1.87 -1.27 -6.80
N LYS A 153 -3.02 -1.46 -7.45
CA LYS A 153 -3.28 -0.97 -8.82
C LYS A 153 -3.37 0.57 -8.85
N GLY A 154 -4.08 1.19 -7.91
CA GLY A 154 -4.22 2.63 -7.80
C GLY A 154 -2.90 3.35 -7.49
N GLY A 155 -2.07 2.79 -6.59
CA GLY A 155 -0.73 3.31 -6.31
C GLY A 155 0.27 3.11 -7.45
N ARG A 156 -0.03 2.21 -8.40
CA ARG A 156 0.73 1.99 -9.64
C ARG A 156 0.14 2.72 -10.84
N ALA A 157 -0.96 3.47 -10.68
CA ALA A 157 -1.42 4.38 -11.73
C ALA A 157 -0.24 5.29 -12.04
N LYS A 158 0.31 5.15 -13.26
CA LYS A 158 1.47 5.91 -13.70
C LYS A 158 1.20 7.37 -13.37
N LYS A 159 2.07 7.96 -12.54
CA LYS A 159 2.15 9.43 -12.38
C LYS A 159 2.03 9.97 -13.80
N LYS A 160 0.95 10.70 -14.13
CA LYS A 160 0.95 11.50 -15.35
C LYS A 160 2.24 12.29 -15.24
N VAL A 161 3.17 12.05 -16.17
CA VAL A 161 4.30 12.95 -16.33
C VAL A 161 3.62 14.26 -16.69
N GLU A 162 3.49 15.16 -15.72
CA GLU A 162 3.37 16.56 -16.05
C GLU A 162 4.66 16.84 -16.82
N GLU A 163 4.56 16.81 -18.15
CA GLU A 163 5.61 17.34 -19.00
C GLU A 163 5.76 18.78 -18.55
N THR A 164 6.86 19.07 -17.85
CA THR A 164 7.26 20.43 -17.57
C THR A 164 7.21 21.19 -18.89
N PRO A 165 6.49 22.33 -18.96
CA PRO A 165 6.41 23.10 -20.19
C PRO A 165 7.82 23.33 -20.73
N LEU A 166 8.04 22.98 -22.00
CA LEU A 166 9.31 23.21 -22.66
C LEU A 166 9.70 24.67 -22.53
N THR A 167 10.93 24.92 -22.11
CA THR A 167 11.51 26.26 -22.20
C THR A 167 12.00 26.51 -23.64
N PHE A 168 12.22 27.78 -24.00
CA PHE A 168 12.85 28.15 -25.27
C PHE A 168 14.17 27.42 -25.52
N THR A 169 15.01 27.30 -24.48
CA THR A 169 16.29 26.60 -24.55
C THR A 169 16.12 25.10 -24.80
N ASP A 170 15.12 24.47 -24.17
CA ASP A 170 14.83 23.05 -24.38
C ASP A 170 14.28 22.79 -25.79
N PHE A 171 13.48 23.73 -26.31
CA PHE A 171 12.95 23.67 -27.66
C PHE A 171 14.06 23.68 -28.72
N LEU A 172 15.02 24.60 -28.62
CA LEU A 172 16.17 24.65 -29.55
C LEU A 172 17.08 23.43 -29.39
N ALA A 173 17.28 22.95 -28.16
CA ALA A 173 18.08 21.74 -27.93
C ALA A 173 17.46 20.50 -28.60
N ARG A 174 16.13 20.39 -28.63
CA ARG A 174 15.41 19.31 -29.32
C ARG A 174 15.30 19.49 -30.83
N ASN A 175 15.45 20.73 -31.31
CA ASN A 175 15.37 21.08 -32.72
C ASN A 175 16.66 21.77 -33.18
N SER A 176 17.78 21.05 -33.12
CA SER A 176 19.12 21.59 -33.42
C SER A 176 19.32 22.10 -34.86
N HIS A 177 18.39 21.81 -35.77
CA HIS A 177 18.36 22.33 -37.14
C HIS A 177 17.76 23.75 -37.24
N ILE A 178 17.02 24.19 -36.23
CA ILE A 178 16.44 25.54 -36.14
C ILE A 178 17.52 26.50 -35.65
N LYS A 179 17.74 27.57 -36.40
CA LYS A 179 18.65 28.66 -36.04
C LYS A 179 17.87 29.73 -35.29
N ASP A 180 18.43 30.22 -34.18
CA ASP A 180 17.90 31.40 -33.48
C ASP A 180 18.23 32.67 -34.27
N ASP A 181 17.42 32.93 -35.29
CA ASP A 181 17.45 34.14 -36.13
C ASP A 181 16.54 35.26 -35.58
N VAL A 182 16.06 35.12 -34.34
CA VAL A 182 15.16 36.07 -33.68
C VAL A 182 15.92 36.86 -32.61
N HIS A 183 16.32 38.08 -32.96
CA HIS A 183 17.04 38.97 -32.05
C HIS A 183 16.15 39.71 -31.04
N SER A 184 14.82 39.63 -31.19
CA SER A 184 13.86 40.29 -30.29
C SER A 184 13.27 39.30 -29.28
N GLU A 185 13.61 39.47 -28.01
CA GLU A 185 13.05 38.66 -26.92
C GLU A 185 11.52 38.80 -26.79
N ARG A 186 10.96 39.95 -27.19
CA ARG A 186 9.50 40.18 -27.19
C ARG A 186 8.72 39.24 -28.10
N LEU A 187 9.36 38.70 -29.15
CA LEU A 187 8.73 37.71 -30.04
C LEU A 187 8.75 36.30 -29.43
N LYS A 188 9.63 36.05 -28.45
CA LYS A 188 9.75 34.78 -27.73
C LYS A 188 8.83 34.72 -26.51
N GLU A 189 8.38 35.88 -26.03
CA GLU A 189 7.43 36.01 -24.91
C GLU A 189 6.04 35.48 -25.27
N GLY A 190 5.46 34.65 -24.41
CA GLY A 190 4.10 34.12 -24.57
C GLY A 190 3.96 32.94 -25.55
N VAL A 191 5.06 32.46 -26.13
CA VAL A 191 5.06 31.27 -27.00
C VAL A 191 4.94 30.00 -26.17
N ASP A 192 3.98 29.13 -26.50
CA ASP A 192 3.91 27.78 -25.96
C ASP A 192 4.84 26.85 -26.74
N TRP A 193 6.09 26.78 -26.28
CA TRP A 193 7.13 25.95 -26.87
C TRP A 193 6.80 24.44 -26.83
N THR A 194 5.92 24.01 -25.93
CA THR A 194 5.51 22.60 -25.84
C THR A 194 4.57 22.25 -26.98
N ALA A 195 3.51 23.05 -27.13
CA ALA A 195 2.54 22.90 -28.21
C ALA A 195 3.22 23.06 -29.58
N LEU A 196 4.10 24.05 -29.70
CA LEU A 196 4.84 24.33 -30.93
C LEU A 196 5.79 23.17 -31.30
N ASN A 197 6.53 22.61 -30.34
CA ASN A 197 7.39 21.44 -30.57
C ASN A 197 6.61 20.24 -31.09
N HIS A 198 5.44 19.97 -30.49
CA HIS A 198 4.59 18.86 -30.90
C HIS A 198 4.00 19.07 -32.29
N ALA A 199 3.60 20.30 -32.61
CA ALA A 199 2.99 20.63 -33.88
C ALA A 199 3.99 20.60 -35.05
N ILE A 200 5.21 21.11 -34.84
CA ILE A 200 6.29 21.07 -35.85
C ILE A 200 6.62 19.65 -36.26
N HIS A 201 6.78 18.73 -35.30
CA HIS A 201 7.12 17.34 -35.62
C HIS A 201 5.98 16.57 -36.33
N LYS A 202 4.74 17.05 -36.23
CA LYS A 202 3.58 16.47 -36.90
C LYS A 202 3.35 17.02 -38.31
N SER A 203 3.86 18.21 -38.62
CA SER A 203 3.72 18.82 -39.94
C SER A 203 4.83 18.38 -40.88
N GLU A 204 4.49 17.98 -42.11
CA GLU A 204 5.50 17.69 -43.13
C GLU A 204 6.19 18.96 -43.67
N GLU A 205 5.51 20.11 -43.60
CA GLU A 205 6.02 21.40 -44.08
C GLU A 205 6.99 22.04 -43.07
N TRP A 206 6.62 22.05 -41.78
CA TRP A 206 7.36 22.78 -40.75
C TRP A 206 8.50 21.98 -40.12
N LYS A 207 8.50 20.65 -40.26
CA LYS A 207 9.52 19.76 -39.67
C LYS A 207 10.94 19.98 -40.22
N SER A 208 11.07 20.57 -41.39
CA SER A 208 12.36 20.91 -42.02
C SER A 208 12.68 22.41 -42.02
N GLU A 209 11.81 23.25 -41.44
CA GLU A 209 12.07 24.70 -41.39
C GLU A 209 13.23 25.00 -40.44
N THR A 210 14.12 25.90 -40.87
CA THR A 210 15.35 26.23 -40.16
C THR A 210 15.31 27.62 -39.52
N SER A 211 14.35 28.47 -39.92
CA SER A 211 14.17 29.82 -39.36
C SER A 211 13.22 29.80 -38.17
N LEU A 212 13.74 30.18 -36.99
CA LEU A 212 12.91 30.36 -35.79
C LEU A 212 11.89 31.50 -35.99
N TYR A 213 12.27 32.57 -36.69
CA TYR A 213 11.39 33.70 -36.98
C TYR A 213 10.14 33.27 -37.74
N ARG A 214 10.29 32.43 -38.77
CA ARG A 214 9.15 31.90 -39.54
C ARG A 214 8.24 31.02 -38.70
N ILE A 215 8.83 30.19 -37.85
CA ILE A 215 8.10 29.28 -36.97
C ILE A 215 7.26 30.07 -35.95
N ILE A 216 7.84 31.06 -35.27
CA ILE A 216 7.12 31.90 -34.30
C ILE A 216 6.04 32.73 -35.01
N SER A 217 6.35 33.30 -36.18
CA SER A 217 5.41 34.14 -36.93
C SER A 217 4.18 33.37 -37.44
N ASN A 218 4.29 32.05 -37.60
CA ASN A 218 3.21 31.18 -38.05
C ASN A 218 2.70 30.24 -36.95
N GLN A 219 3.02 30.52 -35.67
CA GLN A 219 2.72 29.59 -34.57
C GLN A 219 1.23 29.22 -34.44
N SER A 220 0.30 30.14 -34.70
CA SER A 220 -1.14 29.87 -34.67
C SER A 220 -1.58 28.89 -35.76
N ALA A 221 -1.04 29.06 -36.97
CA ALA A 221 -1.28 28.16 -38.10
C ALA A 221 -0.64 26.77 -37.89
N ILE A 222 0.53 26.73 -37.26
CA ILE A 222 1.24 25.48 -36.94
C ILE A 222 0.50 24.70 -35.85
N ILE A 223 0.09 25.38 -34.77
CA ILE A 223 -0.58 24.76 -33.61
C ILE A 223 -2.06 24.43 -33.90
N GLY A 224 -2.69 25.12 -34.86
CA GLY A 224 -4.08 24.87 -35.27
C GLY A 224 -5.10 25.53 -34.35
N THR A 225 -4.81 26.75 -33.90
CA THR A 225 -5.67 27.64 -33.10
C THR A 225 -6.11 28.83 -33.94
#